data_AF-A0A672KMZ7-F1
#
_entry.id   AF-A0A672KMZ7-F1
#
_cell.length_a   1.000
_cell.length_b   1.000
_cell.length_c   1.000
_cell.angle_alpha   90.00
_cell.angle_beta   90.00
_cell.angle_gamma   90.00
#
_symmetry.space_group_name_H-M   'P 1'
#
loop_
_entity.id
_entity.type
_entity.pdbx_description
1 polymer ?
#
loop_
_entity_poly.entity_id
_entity_poly.type
_entity_poly.pdbx_seq_one_letter_code
_entity_poly.pdbx_strand_id
1 'polypeptide(L)'
;MIQCNDGTGKHQSRFLGKTKNCSSDYSINVLSCLNIGVLFLYCCCIPRIPLYKMRTVRRMLAENGRTIDEIKSMARQKTLEVKLPFLATTTHSPSPTKLPPPVEKLTNFMDAQYFGVISIGTPPQDFTVLFDTGSSNLWVPSIHCSYLDIACWLKVPNQQFAEAVKQPGIVFAVARFDGVLGMAYPTISVDGITPVFDTAMAAKILPQNIFSFYINRDPAGEVGGELMLGGFDQQYFDGDLHYVNVTRKAYWQIKMDEVQVGGTLTLCKNGCQAIVDTGTSMITGPVQEVRALQKAIGAIPLLMGEYWIDCKRIPSLPVVSFSLGGKMFNLTGENYVLKVRPPLYRIWWGLYRGRKGTL
;
A
#
# COMPACT_ATOMS: atom_id res chain seq x y z
N MET A 1 3.43 -14.22 0.48
CA MET A 1 3.09 -13.91 1.89
C MET A 1 3.31 -15.15 2.74
N ILE A 2 3.94 -15.02 3.91
CA ILE A 2 3.98 -16.07 4.93
C ILE A 2 3.10 -15.62 6.08
N GLN A 3 2.06 -16.36 6.39
CA GLN A 3 1.15 -16.07 7.48
C GLN A 3 1.33 -17.05 8.63
N CYS A 4 1.08 -16.62 9.86
CA CYS A 4 1.03 -17.49 11.03
C CYS A 4 -0.10 -17.10 12.00
N ASN A 5 -0.60 -18.07 12.78
CA ASN A 5 -1.71 -17.89 13.74
C ASN A 5 -1.19 -17.69 15.18
N ASP A 6 -1.56 -16.58 15.84
CA ASP A 6 -1.06 -16.21 17.17
C ASP A 6 -1.81 -16.83 18.37
N GLY A 7 -3.01 -17.41 18.19
CA GLY A 7 -3.70 -18.26 19.18
C GLY A 7 -4.01 -17.66 20.57
N THR A 8 -3.59 -16.44 20.89
CA THR A 8 -3.72 -15.85 22.23
C THR A 8 -5.00 -15.02 22.37
N GLY A 9 -6.05 -15.64 22.92
CA GLY A 9 -7.22 -14.94 23.43
C GLY A 9 -6.96 -14.38 24.84
N LYS A 10 -6.39 -13.17 24.93
CA LYS A 10 -6.49 -12.36 26.16
C LYS A 10 -7.22 -11.05 25.85
N HIS A 11 -8.41 -10.92 26.45
CA HIS A 11 -9.10 -9.66 26.60
C HIS A 11 -8.20 -8.70 27.42
N GLN A 12 -7.84 -7.57 26.85
CA GLN A 12 -7.42 -6.41 27.64
C GLN A 12 -8.58 -5.42 27.65
N SER A 13 -9.19 -5.31 28.83
CA SER A 13 -10.19 -4.35 29.21
C SER A 13 -9.64 -2.93 29.10
N ARG A 14 -10.49 -2.03 28.58
CA ARG A 14 -10.30 -0.58 28.54
C ARG A 14 -9.86 -0.05 29.91
N PHE A 15 -8.78 0.74 29.92
CA PHE A 15 -8.59 1.82 30.86
C PHE A 15 -8.35 3.10 30.06
N LEU A 16 -9.27 4.06 30.19
CA LEU A 16 -9.13 5.44 29.71
C LEU A 16 -8.10 6.13 30.61
N GLY A 17 -6.86 6.21 30.14
CA GLY A 17 -5.84 7.10 30.69
C GLY A 17 -5.71 8.32 29.79
N LYS A 18 -6.06 9.51 30.31
CA LYS A 18 -5.75 10.78 29.65
C LYS A 18 -4.23 10.98 29.67
N THR A 19 -3.57 10.89 28.52
CA THR A 19 -2.22 11.42 28.33
C THR A 19 -2.32 12.80 27.68
N LYS A 20 -1.71 13.79 28.34
CA LYS A 20 -1.58 15.17 27.88
C LYS A 20 -0.72 15.19 26.61
N ASN A 21 -1.32 15.52 25.48
CA ASN A 21 -0.56 15.97 24.31
C ASN A 21 0.03 17.34 24.61
N CYS A 22 1.35 17.49 24.44
CA CYS A 22 1.93 18.79 24.19
C CYS A 22 1.48 19.23 22.80
N SER A 23 0.39 19.99 22.76
CA SER A 23 0.09 20.87 21.63
C SER A 23 1.11 22.01 21.69
N SER A 24 2.08 22.03 20.78
CA SER A 24 2.75 23.28 20.45
C SER A 24 1.87 24.01 19.44
N ASP A 25 0.96 24.81 19.98
CA ASP A 25 0.33 25.90 19.27
C ASP A 25 1.43 26.84 18.76
N TYR A 26 1.67 26.84 17.45
CA TYR A 26 2.26 27.99 16.77
C TYR A 26 1.20 28.60 15.86
N SER A 27 0.42 29.50 16.44
CA SER A 27 -0.38 30.48 15.69
C SER A 27 0.59 31.49 15.06
N ILE A 28 0.91 31.34 13.78
CA ILE A 28 1.59 32.40 13.02
C ILE A 28 0.51 33.34 12.48
N ASN A 29 0.27 34.44 13.20
CA ASN A 29 -0.45 35.60 12.69
C ASN A 29 0.38 36.26 11.59
N VAL A 30 -0.07 36.17 10.35
CA VAL A 30 0.50 36.89 9.21
C VAL A 30 0.00 38.34 9.26
N LEU A 31 0.54 39.17 10.15
CA LEU A 31 0.42 40.63 10.04
C LEU A 31 1.43 41.35 10.96
N SER A 32 2.71 41.37 10.55
CA SER A 32 3.66 42.47 10.77
C SER A 32 5.05 42.01 10.29
N CYS A 33 5.31 42.15 8.99
CA CYS A 33 6.67 42.10 8.44
C CYS A 33 7.05 43.52 8.03
N LEU A 34 7.44 44.34 9.00
CA LEU A 34 8.08 45.62 8.75
C LEU A 34 9.27 45.76 9.70
N ASN A 35 10.46 45.72 9.07
CA ASN A 35 11.76 46.14 9.59
C ASN A 35 12.26 45.46 10.86
N ILE A 36 13.09 44.42 10.70
CA ILE A 36 14.45 44.28 11.24
C ILE A 36 15.04 43.02 10.59
N GLY A 37 16.29 43.11 10.13
CA GLY A 37 16.99 42.01 9.47
C GLY A 37 17.06 40.75 10.35
N VAL A 38 16.26 39.75 9.99
CA VAL A 38 16.28 38.41 10.55
C VAL A 38 16.19 37.46 9.36
N LEU A 39 17.11 36.49 9.31
CA LEU A 39 17.10 35.39 8.34
C LEU A 39 15.66 34.94 8.08
N PHE A 40 15.27 34.89 6.81
CA PHE A 40 14.15 34.07 6.37
C PHE A 40 14.48 32.62 6.75
N LEU A 41 14.13 32.21 7.97
CA LEU A 41 13.85 30.82 8.28
C LEU A 41 12.62 30.47 7.43
N TYR A 42 12.88 30.09 6.19
CA TYR A 42 11.97 29.24 5.44
C TYR A 42 11.67 28.08 6.39
N CYS A 43 10.48 28.08 6.96
CA CYS A 43 9.98 26.92 7.69
C CYS A 43 10.00 25.77 6.68
N CYS A 44 11.05 24.96 6.75
CA CYS A 44 11.28 23.79 5.92
C CYS A 44 10.38 22.65 6.41
N CYS A 45 9.09 22.94 6.58
CA CYS A 45 8.13 21.93 6.98
C CYS A 45 7.82 21.11 5.74
N ILE A 46 8.43 19.93 5.67
CA ILE A 46 8.15 18.93 4.63
C ILE A 46 6.66 18.58 4.73
N PRO A 47 5.83 18.81 3.68
CA PRO A 47 4.45 18.37 3.68
C PRO A 47 4.32 16.88 3.98
N ARG A 48 3.47 16.52 4.96
CA ARG A 48 3.26 15.14 5.40
C ARG A 48 1.81 14.74 5.23
N ILE A 49 1.58 13.55 4.68
CA ILE A 49 0.28 12.92 4.54
C ILE A 49 0.27 11.68 5.45
N PRO A 50 -0.54 11.66 6.52
CA PRO A 50 -0.65 10.48 7.36
C PRO A 50 -1.25 9.32 6.57
N LEU A 51 -0.69 8.13 6.76
CA LEU A 51 -1.16 6.89 6.17
C LEU A 51 -1.83 6.04 7.25
N TYR A 52 -3.01 5.53 6.96
CA TYR A 52 -3.80 4.71 7.86
C TYR A 52 -3.78 3.26 7.41
N LYS A 53 -3.70 2.35 8.37
CA LYS A 53 -3.64 0.91 8.11
C LYS A 53 -5.04 0.34 7.93
N MET A 54 -5.23 -0.49 6.92
CA MET A 54 -6.45 -1.25 6.68
C MET A 54 -6.17 -2.76 6.66
N ARG A 55 -7.22 -3.57 6.83
CA ARG A 55 -7.14 -5.00 6.49
C ARG A 55 -7.12 -5.14 4.98
N THR A 56 -6.28 -6.05 4.46
CA THR A 56 -6.26 -6.35 3.03
C THR A 56 -7.57 -6.98 2.59
N VAL A 57 -7.96 -6.78 1.32
CA VAL A 57 -9.12 -7.46 0.74
C VAL A 57 -8.97 -8.97 0.86
N ARG A 58 -7.77 -9.49 0.56
CA ARG A 58 -7.47 -10.93 0.71
C ARG A 58 -7.76 -11.46 2.11
N ARG A 59 -7.35 -10.72 3.14
CA ARG A 59 -7.59 -11.09 4.53
C ARG A 59 -9.07 -11.05 4.88
N MET A 60 -9.79 -10.04 4.41
CA MET A 60 -11.24 -9.95 4.62
C MET A 60 -11.98 -11.13 3.96
N LEU A 61 -11.53 -11.58 2.78
CA LEU A 61 -12.07 -12.76 2.12
C LEU A 61 -11.74 -14.05 2.87
N ALA A 62 -10.52 -14.20 3.37
CA ALA A 62 -10.09 -15.38 4.12
C ALA A 62 -10.74 -15.51 5.51
N GLU A 63 -10.98 -14.38 6.20
CA GLU A 63 -11.60 -14.36 7.53
C GLU A 63 -13.11 -14.64 7.49
N ASN A 64 -13.82 -14.28 6.41
CA ASN A 64 -15.28 -14.25 6.48
C ASN A 64 -15.98 -15.60 6.27
N GLY A 65 -15.33 -16.66 5.77
CA GLY A 65 -16.01 -17.96 5.52
C GLY A 65 -17.26 -17.86 4.64
N ARG A 66 -17.50 -16.71 4.02
CA ARG A 66 -18.70 -16.37 3.24
C ARG A 66 -18.46 -16.73 1.78
N THR A 67 -19.52 -17.20 1.14
CA THR A 67 -19.50 -17.51 -0.30
C THR A 67 -19.29 -16.22 -1.11
N ILE A 68 -18.73 -16.34 -2.32
CA ILE A 68 -18.55 -15.21 -3.25
C ILE A 68 -19.86 -14.41 -3.43
N ASP A 69 -21.03 -15.07 -3.34
CA ASP A 69 -22.33 -14.43 -3.51
C ASP A 69 -22.80 -13.63 -2.29
N GLU A 70 -22.39 -13.99 -1.07
CA GLU A 70 -22.60 -13.16 0.12
C GLU A 70 -21.67 -11.94 0.15
N ILE A 71 -20.45 -12.06 -0.36
CA ILE A 71 -19.54 -10.91 -0.49
C ILE A 71 -20.07 -9.93 -1.55
N LYS A 72 -20.67 -10.44 -2.63
CA LYS A 72 -21.41 -9.63 -3.60
C LYS A 72 -22.67 -8.99 -3.00
N SER A 73 -23.34 -9.61 -2.03
CA SER A 73 -24.52 -9.00 -1.39
C SER A 73 -24.15 -7.86 -0.44
N MET A 74 -22.99 -7.95 0.23
CA MET A 74 -22.40 -6.83 0.98
C MET A 74 -22.00 -5.66 0.06
N ALA A 75 -21.47 -5.96 -1.13
CA ALA A 75 -21.19 -4.96 -2.17
C ALA A 75 -22.46 -4.22 -2.65
N ARG A 76 -23.59 -4.94 -2.76
CA ARG A 76 -24.90 -4.36 -3.10
C ARG A 76 -25.42 -3.42 -2.01
N GLN A 77 -25.04 -3.60 -0.76
CA GLN A 77 -25.41 -2.70 0.34
C GLN A 77 -24.69 -1.34 0.27
N LYS A 78 -23.52 -1.28 -0.38
CA LYS A 78 -22.85 -0.01 -0.75
C LYS A 78 -23.45 0.62 -2.03
N THR A 79 -24.30 -0.12 -2.74
CA THR A 79 -24.85 0.22 -4.08
C THR A 79 -26.39 0.10 -4.12
N LEU A 80 -27.08 0.56 -3.08
CA LEU A 80 -28.55 0.65 -3.06
C LEU A 80 -28.97 2.10 -3.36
N GLU A 81 -28.76 2.50 -4.61
CA GLU A 81 -29.75 3.14 -5.48
C GLU A 81 -29.07 3.42 -6.82
N VAL A 82 -29.67 2.90 -7.89
CA VAL A 82 -29.69 3.42 -9.27
C VAL A 82 -29.90 2.20 -10.19
N LYS A 83 -31.14 2.02 -10.62
CA LYS A 83 -31.48 1.27 -11.83
C LYS A 83 -31.66 2.28 -12.93
N LEU A 84 -30.86 2.25 -14.00
CA LEU A 84 -31.26 2.86 -15.28
C LEU A 84 -30.70 2.06 -16.49
N PRO A 85 -31.39 2.12 -17.64
CA PRO A 85 -31.29 1.14 -18.72
C PRO A 85 -30.18 1.45 -19.74
N PHE A 86 -29.80 0.38 -20.43
CA PHE A 86 -28.70 0.24 -21.38
C PHE A 86 -29.06 0.81 -22.77
N LEU A 87 -28.16 1.58 -23.37
CA LEU A 87 -28.11 1.82 -24.82
C LEU A 87 -26.66 1.73 -25.29
N ALA A 88 -26.45 0.99 -26.38
CA ALA A 88 -25.19 0.39 -26.75
C ALA A 88 -24.45 1.13 -27.88
N THR A 89 -23.13 0.93 -27.88
CA THR A 89 -22.18 0.89 -29.02
C THR A 89 -21.78 2.19 -29.74
N THR A 90 -20.47 2.42 -29.82
CA THR A 90 -19.65 2.06 -31.01
C THR A 90 -18.16 2.05 -30.66
N THR A 91 -17.42 1.09 -31.22
CA THR A 91 -15.98 0.89 -31.04
C THR A 91 -15.21 1.59 -32.16
N HIS A 92 -14.10 2.26 -31.82
CA HIS A 92 -13.06 2.65 -32.76
C HIS A 92 -11.72 2.09 -32.28
N SER A 93 -10.99 1.50 -33.23
CA SER A 93 -9.71 0.83 -33.03
C SER A 93 -8.59 1.74 -33.54
N PRO A 94 -7.48 1.94 -32.82
CA PRO A 94 -6.31 2.62 -33.39
C PRO A 94 -5.20 1.65 -33.82
N SER A 95 -4.57 2.03 -34.94
CA SER A 95 -3.45 1.40 -35.66
C SER A 95 -2.09 1.54 -34.92
N PRO A 96 -1.08 0.68 -35.21
CA PRO A 96 0.07 0.50 -34.33
C PRO A 96 1.22 1.49 -34.63
N THR A 97 1.61 2.27 -33.64
CA THR A 97 2.92 2.93 -33.59
C THR A 97 3.87 2.13 -32.69
N LYS A 98 5.14 2.05 -33.08
CA LYS A 98 6.22 1.28 -32.43
C LYS A 98 6.21 1.49 -30.91
N LEU A 99 5.64 0.52 -30.18
CA LEU A 99 5.52 0.60 -28.73
C LEU A 99 6.90 0.41 -28.08
N PRO A 100 7.24 1.21 -27.05
CA PRO A 100 8.29 0.83 -26.12
C PRO A 100 7.95 -0.57 -25.53
N PRO A 101 8.96 -1.34 -25.07
CA PRO A 101 8.74 -2.71 -24.62
C PRO A 101 7.59 -2.78 -23.61
N PRO A 102 6.71 -3.79 -23.73
CA PRO A 102 5.47 -3.86 -22.98
C PRO A 102 5.77 -3.71 -21.49
N VAL A 103 5.16 -2.69 -20.88
CA VAL A 103 5.19 -2.51 -19.44
C VAL A 103 4.14 -3.45 -18.88
N GLU A 104 4.56 -4.48 -18.15
CA GLU A 104 3.62 -5.38 -17.49
C GLU A 104 2.88 -4.64 -16.38
N LYS A 105 1.55 -4.59 -16.50
CA LYS A 105 0.69 -3.91 -15.52
C LYS A 105 0.71 -4.66 -14.19
N LEU A 106 1.10 -3.97 -13.13
CA LEU A 106 0.96 -4.46 -11.76
C LEU A 106 -0.50 -4.33 -11.32
N THR A 107 -1.15 -5.45 -11.00
CA THR A 107 -2.52 -5.48 -10.47
C THR A 107 -2.58 -6.31 -9.20
N ASN A 108 -2.26 -5.70 -8.07
CA ASN A 108 -2.02 -6.37 -6.78
C ASN A 108 -2.77 -5.72 -5.58
N PHE A 109 -3.81 -4.92 -5.85
CA PHE A 109 -4.61 -4.21 -4.84
C PHE A 109 -5.29 -5.10 -3.79
N MET A 110 -5.38 -6.42 -4.03
CA MET A 110 -5.87 -7.39 -3.04
C MET A 110 -5.10 -7.35 -1.73
N ASP A 111 -3.84 -6.90 -1.79
CA ASP A 111 -2.87 -6.90 -0.70
C ASP A 111 -2.45 -5.47 -0.29
N ALA A 112 -3.17 -4.45 -0.75
CA ALA A 112 -2.98 -3.07 -0.30
C ALA A 112 -3.36 -2.93 1.18
N GLN A 113 -2.52 -2.25 1.96
CA GLN A 113 -2.67 -2.13 3.42
C GLN A 113 -2.70 -0.71 3.95
N TYR A 114 -2.33 0.28 3.14
CA TYR A 114 -2.20 1.67 3.59
C TYR A 114 -2.96 2.59 2.64
N PHE A 115 -3.65 3.58 3.20
CA PHE A 115 -4.31 4.64 2.44
C PHE A 115 -4.11 5.97 3.15
N GLY A 116 -4.26 7.07 2.42
CA GLY A 116 -4.42 8.39 3.04
C GLY A 116 -5.59 9.12 2.42
N VAL A 117 -5.73 10.39 2.78
CA VAL A 117 -6.84 11.25 2.33
C VAL A 117 -6.29 12.31 1.39
N ILE A 118 -6.99 12.55 0.28
CA ILE A 118 -6.80 13.69 -0.60
C ILE A 118 -8.12 14.43 -0.76
N SER A 119 -8.07 15.69 -1.16
CA SER A 119 -9.26 16.47 -1.46
C SER A 119 -9.25 16.98 -2.91
N ILE A 120 -10.39 16.90 -3.60
CA ILE A 120 -10.55 17.32 -5.00
C ILE A 120 -11.71 18.32 -5.11
N GLY A 121 -11.53 19.36 -5.93
CA GLY A 121 -12.60 20.30 -6.29
C GLY A 121 -12.67 21.58 -5.46
N THR A 122 -13.66 22.41 -5.76
CA THR A 122 -14.02 23.61 -4.98
C THR A 122 -15.55 23.66 -4.85
N PRO A 123 -16.11 23.37 -3.66
CA PRO A 123 -15.39 23.04 -2.42
C PRO A 123 -14.58 21.73 -2.51
N PRO A 124 -13.54 21.59 -1.69
CA PRO A 124 -12.87 20.32 -1.43
C PRO A 124 -13.84 19.18 -1.07
N GLN A 125 -13.71 18.06 -1.77
CA GLN A 125 -14.34 16.78 -1.44
C GLN A 125 -13.27 15.77 -1.11
N ASP A 126 -13.37 15.10 0.04
CA ASP A 126 -12.36 14.15 0.51
C ASP A 126 -12.54 12.76 -0.09
N PHE A 127 -11.42 12.16 -0.48
CA PHE A 127 -11.32 10.80 -1.01
C PHE A 127 -10.22 10.05 -0.28
N THR A 128 -10.50 8.80 0.08
CA THR A 128 -9.47 7.88 0.56
C THR A 128 -8.78 7.23 -0.63
N VAL A 129 -7.45 7.33 -0.71
CA VAL A 129 -6.70 6.82 -1.85
C VAL A 129 -5.50 5.98 -1.44
N LEU A 130 -5.18 5.00 -2.29
CA LEU A 130 -3.91 4.30 -2.26
C LEU A 130 -2.85 5.16 -2.96
N PHE A 131 -1.76 5.47 -2.26
CA PHE A 131 -0.58 6.09 -2.85
C PHE A 131 0.32 5.00 -3.43
N ASP A 132 0.29 4.85 -4.75
CA ASP A 132 0.76 3.65 -5.44
C ASP A 132 1.97 3.94 -6.34
N THR A 133 3.16 3.52 -5.92
CA THR A 133 4.39 3.62 -6.74
C THR A 133 4.45 2.59 -7.88
N GLY A 134 3.46 1.69 -7.96
CA GLY A 134 3.22 0.74 -9.05
C GLY A 134 2.23 1.24 -10.12
N SER A 135 1.77 2.49 -10.08
CA SER A 135 0.94 3.10 -11.14
C SER A 135 1.15 4.62 -11.24
N SER A 136 0.60 5.27 -12.28
CA SER A 136 0.86 6.70 -12.57
C SER A 136 -0.37 7.59 -12.66
N ASN A 137 -1.58 7.01 -12.77
CA ASN A 137 -2.81 7.79 -12.91
C ASN A 137 -3.42 8.08 -11.54
N LEU A 138 -4.05 9.26 -11.40
CA LEU A 138 -5.02 9.54 -10.34
C LEU A 138 -6.42 9.21 -10.86
N TRP A 139 -7.17 8.40 -10.10
CA TRP A 139 -8.58 8.18 -10.36
C TRP A 139 -9.37 8.02 -9.06
N VAL A 140 -10.61 8.53 -9.06
CA VAL A 140 -11.59 8.43 -7.97
C VAL A 140 -12.96 8.07 -8.54
N PRO A 141 -13.86 7.43 -7.78
CA PRO A 141 -15.20 7.08 -8.23
C PRO A 141 -16.06 8.34 -8.38
N SER A 142 -16.98 8.29 -9.35
CA SER A 142 -17.97 9.35 -9.58
C SER A 142 -18.97 9.41 -8.41
N ILE A 143 -19.08 10.55 -7.73
CA ILE A 143 -20.23 10.89 -6.89
C ILE A 143 -20.44 12.41 -6.92
N HIS A 144 -21.64 12.85 -7.33
CA HIS A 144 -22.07 14.24 -7.20
C HIS A 144 -22.25 14.59 -5.70
N CYS A 145 -21.54 15.58 -5.16
CA CYS A 145 -21.92 16.23 -3.89
C CYS A 145 -21.29 17.62 -3.61
N SER A 146 -21.82 18.25 -2.56
CA SER A 146 -22.16 19.68 -2.33
C SER A 146 -21.09 20.63 -1.73
N TYR A 147 -21.46 21.93 -1.61
CA TYR A 147 -20.71 23.20 -1.70
C TYR A 147 -19.89 23.72 -0.48
N LEU A 148 -19.67 22.99 0.61
CA LEU A 148 -19.07 23.58 1.83
C LEU A 148 -18.14 22.63 2.60
N ASP A 149 -16.81 22.70 2.36
CA ASP A 149 -15.80 22.55 3.44
C ASP A 149 -14.37 22.91 2.98
N ILE A 150 -13.49 23.34 3.90
CA ILE A 150 -12.12 23.84 3.60
C ILE A 150 -11.06 23.07 4.40
N ALA A 151 -10.21 22.30 3.70
CA ALA A 151 -8.90 21.88 4.18
C ALA A 151 -7.93 21.75 2.99
N CYS A 152 -6.76 22.40 3.05
CA CYS A 152 -5.69 22.25 2.04
C CYS A 152 -4.34 22.57 2.67
N TRP A 153 -3.40 21.62 2.62
CA TRP A 153 -1.99 21.87 2.94
C TRP A 153 -1.04 21.59 1.76
N LEU A 154 -1.55 21.12 0.61
CA LEU A 154 -0.84 21.15 -0.67
C LEU A 154 -1.87 21.21 -1.83
N LYS A 155 -1.87 22.29 -2.61
CA LYS A 155 -2.75 22.44 -3.78
C LYS A 155 -1.96 22.20 -5.06
N VAL A 156 -2.29 21.12 -5.77
CA VAL A 156 -1.73 20.85 -7.11
C VAL A 156 -2.67 21.50 -8.15
N PRO A 157 -2.24 22.59 -8.82
CA PRO A 157 -3.12 23.32 -9.72
C PRO A 157 -3.39 22.52 -11.01
N ASN A 158 -4.63 22.61 -11.51
CA ASN A 158 -5.04 22.05 -12.81
C ASN A 158 -4.70 20.55 -13.00
N GLN A 159 -4.70 19.78 -11.91
CA GLN A 159 -4.43 18.35 -11.97
C GLN A 159 -5.55 17.61 -12.72
N GLN A 160 -5.20 16.96 -13.81
CA GLN A 160 -6.10 16.04 -14.51
C GLN A 160 -6.24 14.73 -13.72
N PHE A 161 -7.45 14.21 -13.63
CA PHE A 161 -7.72 12.90 -13.02
C PHE A 161 -8.82 12.18 -13.80
N ALA A 162 -8.87 10.86 -13.68
CA ALA A 162 -9.91 10.05 -14.30
C ALA A 162 -11.06 9.80 -13.33
N GLU A 163 -12.28 9.99 -13.83
CA GLU A 163 -13.51 9.59 -13.13
C GLU A 163 -13.84 8.14 -13.48
N ALA A 164 -13.88 7.26 -12.47
CA ALA A 164 -14.20 5.86 -12.68
C ALA A 164 -15.73 5.64 -12.72
N VAL A 165 -16.27 5.43 -13.92
CA VAL A 165 -17.70 5.13 -14.14
C VAL A 165 -18.06 3.64 -13.99
N LYS A 166 -17.04 2.77 -14.02
CA LYS A 166 -17.21 1.31 -13.85
C LYS A 166 -15.96 0.72 -13.21
N GLN A 167 -16.13 0.04 -12.08
CA GLN A 167 -15.06 -0.65 -11.37
C GLN A 167 -15.28 -2.16 -11.40
N PRO A 168 -14.51 -2.92 -12.19
CA PRO A 168 -14.63 -4.38 -12.22
C PRO A 168 -13.96 -5.02 -11.01
N GLY A 169 -14.61 -6.03 -10.43
CA GLY A 169 -14.00 -6.95 -9.46
C GLY A 169 -14.38 -6.70 -8.00
N ILE A 170 -14.21 -7.74 -7.18
CA ILE A 170 -14.62 -7.74 -5.77
C ILE A 170 -13.76 -6.80 -4.90
N VAL A 171 -12.55 -6.45 -5.36
CA VAL A 171 -11.61 -5.58 -4.64
C VAL A 171 -12.26 -4.25 -4.29
N PHE A 172 -12.74 -3.52 -5.29
CA PHE A 172 -13.27 -2.16 -5.10
C PHE A 172 -14.64 -2.16 -4.40
N ALA A 173 -15.33 -3.30 -4.37
CA ALA A 173 -16.56 -3.47 -3.61
C ALA A 173 -16.34 -3.55 -2.09
N VAL A 174 -15.18 -4.07 -1.65
CA VAL A 174 -14.89 -4.31 -0.22
C VAL A 174 -13.68 -3.53 0.30
N ALA A 175 -12.92 -2.89 -0.59
CA ALA A 175 -11.82 -2.01 -0.25
C ALA A 175 -12.30 -0.83 0.60
N ARG A 176 -11.40 -0.37 1.48
CA ARG A 176 -11.61 0.82 2.33
C ARG A 176 -11.06 2.10 1.70
N PHE A 177 -10.53 2.02 0.48
CA PHE A 177 -10.09 3.16 -0.30
C PHE A 177 -11.05 3.38 -1.47
N ASP A 178 -11.27 4.63 -1.85
CA ASP A 178 -12.15 5.04 -2.95
C ASP A 178 -11.40 4.97 -4.29
N GLY A 179 -10.15 5.42 -4.31
CA GLY A 179 -9.36 5.58 -5.52
C GLY A 179 -7.87 5.25 -5.39
N VAL A 180 -7.12 5.51 -6.46
CA VAL A 180 -5.66 5.35 -6.50
C VAL A 180 -5.03 6.64 -6.96
N LEU A 181 -3.97 7.04 -6.29
CA LEU A 181 -3.08 8.12 -6.70
C LEU A 181 -1.73 7.50 -7.08
N GLY A 182 -1.48 7.40 -8.39
CA GLY A 182 -0.24 6.88 -8.92
C GLY A 182 0.97 7.79 -8.67
N MET A 183 2.07 7.18 -8.24
CA MET A 183 3.33 7.82 -7.85
C MET A 183 4.54 7.32 -8.69
N ALA A 184 4.28 6.58 -9.78
CA ALA A 184 5.29 6.12 -10.73
C ALA A 184 5.55 7.16 -11.84
N TYR A 185 6.42 6.83 -12.81
CA TYR A 185 6.81 7.75 -13.88
C TYR A 185 5.68 7.97 -14.90
N PRO A 186 5.66 9.12 -15.61
CA PRO A 186 4.66 9.41 -16.65
C PRO A 186 4.59 8.37 -17.77
N THR A 187 5.68 7.66 -18.04
CA THR A 187 5.81 6.67 -19.13
C THR A 187 4.74 5.57 -19.12
N ILE A 188 4.18 5.25 -17.94
CA ILE A 188 3.19 4.18 -17.77
C ILE A 188 1.79 4.75 -17.50
N SER A 189 1.63 6.06 -17.59
CA SER A 189 0.34 6.73 -17.45
C SER A 189 -0.55 6.42 -18.65
N VAL A 190 -1.76 5.96 -18.37
CA VAL A 190 -2.80 5.78 -19.39
C VAL A 190 -3.18 7.14 -19.97
N ASP A 191 -3.37 7.18 -21.29
CA ASP A 191 -3.68 8.38 -22.09
C ASP A 191 -2.66 9.52 -21.98
N GLY A 192 -1.46 9.25 -21.45
CA GLY A 192 -0.41 10.26 -21.29
C GLY A 192 -0.74 11.35 -20.26
N ILE A 193 -1.70 11.10 -19.37
CA ILE A 193 -2.10 12.05 -18.32
C ILE A 193 -0.91 12.31 -17.39
N THR A 194 -0.63 13.58 -17.10
CA THR A 194 0.47 13.95 -16.20
C THR A 194 0.19 13.50 -14.77
N PRO A 195 1.09 12.69 -14.15
CA PRO A 195 0.93 12.28 -12.75
C PRO A 195 0.96 13.46 -11.78
N VAL A 196 0.34 13.27 -10.61
CA VAL A 196 0.20 14.33 -9.58
C VAL A 196 1.54 14.89 -9.14
N PHE A 197 2.53 14.00 -8.92
CA PHE A 197 3.85 14.41 -8.47
C PHE A 197 4.59 15.21 -9.55
N ASP A 198 4.48 14.83 -10.82
CA ASP A 198 5.04 15.59 -11.95
C ASP A 198 4.43 16.99 -12.07
N THR A 199 3.12 17.14 -11.91
CA THR A 199 2.46 18.45 -11.87
C THR A 199 2.97 19.29 -10.70
N ALA A 200 3.14 18.70 -9.51
CA ALA A 200 3.68 19.39 -8.34
C ALA A 200 5.15 19.84 -8.54
N MET A 201 5.99 18.99 -9.14
CA MET A 201 7.37 19.34 -9.51
C MET A 201 7.40 20.49 -10.53
N ALA A 202 6.57 20.43 -11.57
CA ALA A 202 6.49 21.47 -12.60
C ALA A 202 5.99 22.81 -12.04
N ALA A 203 5.05 22.77 -11.10
CA ALA A 203 4.55 23.94 -10.39
C ALA A 203 5.53 24.50 -9.33
N LYS A 204 6.64 23.79 -9.05
CA LYS A 204 7.65 24.15 -8.05
C LYS A 204 7.06 24.39 -6.64
N ILE A 205 6.07 23.58 -6.27
CA ILE A 205 5.40 23.67 -4.97
C ILE A 205 6.02 22.76 -3.90
N LEU A 206 7.10 22.05 -4.24
CA LEU A 206 7.82 21.15 -3.35
C LEU A 206 9.20 21.71 -3.00
N PRO A 207 9.69 21.55 -1.76
CA PRO A 207 11.06 21.93 -1.40
C PRO A 207 12.12 21.19 -2.23
N GLN A 208 11.88 19.91 -2.51
CA GLN A 208 12.71 19.07 -3.36
C GLN A 208 11.83 18.17 -4.24
N ASN A 209 12.35 17.72 -5.38
CA ASN A 209 11.64 16.83 -6.29
C ASN A 209 11.80 15.35 -5.88
N ILE A 210 11.55 15.06 -4.60
CA ILE A 210 11.59 13.72 -4.01
C ILE A 210 10.36 13.50 -3.14
N PHE A 211 10.01 12.25 -2.87
CA PHE A 211 9.08 11.89 -1.82
C PHE A 211 9.62 10.69 -1.06
N SER A 212 9.14 10.50 0.17
CA SER A 212 9.55 9.35 0.99
C SER A 212 8.35 8.77 1.74
N PHE A 213 8.43 7.47 1.99
CA PHE A 213 7.43 6.73 2.76
C PHE A 213 8.07 6.23 4.05
N TYR A 214 7.41 6.50 5.16
CA TYR A 214 7.64 5.84 6.43
C TYR A 214 6.44 4.95 6.76
N ILE A 215 6.70 3.72 7.22
CA ILE A 215 5.66 2.77 7.61
C ILE A 215 5.88 2.39 9.08
N ASN A 216 4.89 2.69 9.91
CA ASN A 216 4.92 2.39 11.34
C ASN A 216 4.77 0.87 11.57
N ARG A 217 5.67 0.32 12.39
CA ARG A 217 5.67 -1.10 12.76
C ARG A 217 4.69 -1.43 13.89
N ASP A 218 4.22 -0.43 14.64
CA ASP A 218 3.24 -0.64 15.70
C ASP A 218 1.87 -1.05 15.10
N PRO A 219 1.41 -2.29 15.33
CA PRO A 219 0.11 -2.74 14.82
C PRO A 219 -1.07 -2.06 15.51
N ALA A 220 -0.86 -1.42 16.67
CA ALA A 220 -1.88 -0.69 17.42
C ALA A 220 -1.86 0.83 17.17
N GLY A 221 -0.87 1.33 16.44
CA GLY A 221 -0.74 2.75 16.13
C GLY A 221 -1.92 3.27 15.30
N GLU A 222 -2.49 4.41 15.71
CA GLU A 222 -3.58 5.06 14.96
C GLU A 222 -3.11 5.51 13.56
N VAL A 223 -1.89 6.05 13.48
CA VAL A 223 -1.20 6.37 12.23
C VAL A 223 -0.28 5.22 11.85
N GLY A 224 -0.57 4.61 10.70
CA GLY A 224 0.16 3.46 10.15
C GLY A 224 1.43 3.83 9.39
N GLY A 225 1.65 5.10 9.08
CA GLY A 225 2.82 5.60 8.37
C GLY A 225 2.66 7.05 7.92
N GLU A 226 3.61 7.56 7.16
CA GLU A 226 3.58 8.91 6.59
C GLU A 226 4.16 8.90 5.17
N LEU A 227 3.51 9.63 4.27
CA LEU A 227 4.08 10.05 2.99
C LEU A 227 4.57 11.50 3.13
N MET A 228 5.85 11.72 2.90
CA MET A 228 6.49 13.03 2.92
C MET A 228 6.75 13.50 1.49
N LEU A 229 6.26 14.68 1.13
CA LEU A 229 6.44 15.27 -0.19
C LEU A 229 7.52 16.34 -0.14
N GLY A 230 8.56 16.19 -0.94
CA GLY A 230 9.69 17.12 -1.02
C GLY A 230 10.73 16.98 0.08
N GLY A 231 10.80 15.83 0.73
CA GLY A 231 11.83 15.54 1.72
C GLY A 231 11.68 14.15 2.36
N PHE A 232 12.50 13.94 3.39
CA PHE A 232 12.42 12.83 4.33
C PHE A 232 12.78 13.36 5.72
N ASP A 233 12.38 12.64 6.76
CA ASP A 233 12.69 12.99 8.14
C ASP A 233 13.70 11.99 8.73
N GLN A 234 14.85 12.51 9.18
CA GLN A 234 15.93 11.72 9.78
C GLN A 234 15.47 10.98 11.04
N GLN A 235 14.39 11.42 11.71
CA GLN A 235 13.86 10.71 12.87
C GLN A 235 13.38 9.27 12.55
N TYR A 236 13.13 8.96 11.28
CA TYR A 236 12.64 7.65 10.86
C TYR A 236 13.73 6.65 10.47
N PHE A 237 15.00 7.05 10.46
CA PHE A 237 16.10 6.15 10.13
C PHE A 237 17.44 6.56 10.75
N ASP A 238 18.26 5.56 11.05
CA ASP A 238 19.62 5.78 11.54
C ASP A 238 20.63 5.80 10.37
N GLY A 239 21.67 6.62 10.53
CA GLY A 239 22.75 6.74 9.55
C GLY A 239 22.35 7.42 8.25
N ASP A 240 23.15 7.20 7.20
CA ASP A 240 22.99 7.85 5.90
C ASP A 240 22.14 7.02 4.91
N LEU A 241 21.47 7.73 4.00
CA LEU A 241 20.73 7.11 2.90
C LEU A 241 21.68 6.44 1.90
N HIS A 242 21.35 5.20 1.54
CA HIS A 242 22.03 4.45 0.48
C HIS A 242 21.19 4.50 -0.79
N TYR A 243 21.70 5.16 -1.83
CA TYR A 243 20.98 5.33 -3.09
C TYR A 243 21.33 4.24 -4.10
N VAL A 244 20.31 3.81 -4.85
CA VAL A 244 20.44 2.91 -5.99
C VAL A 244 19.77 3.54 -7.20
N ASN A 245 20.41 3.43 -8.37
CA ASN A 245 19.91 4.06 -9.58
C ASN A 245 18.69 3.31 -10.13
N VAL A 246 17.70 4.08 -10.58
CA VAL A 246 16.57 3.55 -11.35
C VAL A 246 17.07 3.05 -12.69
N THR A 247 16.84 1.78 -13.00
CA THR A 247 17.31 1.12 -14.24
C THR A 247 16.41 1.40 -15.43
N ARG A 248 15.12 1.62 -15.19
CA ARG A 248 14.12 1.99 -16.21
C ARG A 248 13.06 2.90 -15.61
N LYS A 249 12.94 4.12 -16.16
CA LYS A 249 11.96 5.15 -15.76
C LYS A 249 10.54 4.84 -16.27
N ALA A 250 9.96 3.80 -15.68
CA ALA A 250 8.58 3.37 -15.88
C ALA A 250 7.96 3.13 -14.51
N TYR A 251 8.45 2.10 -13.83
CA TYR A 251 8.29 1.89 -12.40
C TYR A 251 9.47 2.47 -11.63
N TRP A 252 9.40 2.44 -10.29
CA TRP A 252 10.57 2.57 -9.43
C TRP A 252 11.39 1.27 -9.45
N GLN A 253 11.93 0.98 -10.64
CA GLN A 253 12.65 -0.24 -10.94
C GLN A 253 14.15 -0.06 -10.65
N ILE A 254 14.72 -0.99 -9.87
CA ILE A 254 16.12 -1.00 -9.47
C ILE A 254 16.76 -2.35 -9.80
N LYS A 255 18.09 -2.37 -9.89
CA LYS A 255 18.84 -3.63 -9.98
C LYS A 255 18.97 -4.23 -8.57
N MET A 256 18.71 -5.53 -8.48
CA MET A 256 19.03 -6.34 -7.31
C MET A 256 20.11 -7.34 -7.69
N ASP A 257 21.17 -7.44 -6.90
CA ASP A 257 22.36 -8.22 -7.26
C ASP A 257 22.15 -9.70 -6.92
N GLU A 258 21.56 -10.00 -5.76
CA GLU A 258 21.17 -11.35 -5.34
C GLU A 258 20.23 -11.30 -4.13
N VAL A 259 19.64 -12.46 -3.80
CA VAL A 259 18.91 -12.67 -2.54
C VAL A 259 19.46 -13.90 -1.84
N GLN A 260 19.91 -13.73 -0.59
CA GLN A 260 20.44 -14.82 0.24
C GLN A 260 19.41 -15.26 1.28
N VAL A 261 19.27 -16.57 1.50
CA VAL A 261 18.37 -17.14 2.51
C VAL A 261 19.18 -18.06 3.41
N GLY A 262 19.35 -17.64 4.67
CA GLY A 262 20.02 -18.43 5.71
C GLY A 262 21.45 -18.88 5.35
N GLY A 263 22.15 -18.14 4.48
CA GLY A 263 23.51 -18.44 4.02
C GLY A 263 23.65 -19.70 3.14
N THR A 264 22.57 -20.40 2.81
CA THR A 264 22.61 -21.69 2.10
C THR A 264 21.97 -21.64 0.72
N LEU A 265 20.99 -20.76 0.54
CA LEU A 265 20.28 -20.59 -0.73
C LEU A 265 20.51 -19.17 -1.25
N THR A 266 21.02 -19.08 -2.48
CA THR A 266 21.12 -17.83 -3.23
C THR A 266 20.13 -17.88 -4.39
N LEU A 267 19.26 -16.88 -4.45
CA LEU A 267 18.28 -16.61 -5.50
C LEU A 267 18.73 -15.35 -6.26
N CYS A 268 18.16 -15.09 -7.45
CA CYS A 268 18.58 -13.93 -8.26
C CYS A 268 20.13 -13.92 -8.52
N LYS A 269 20.77 -15.09 -8.67
CA LYS A 269 22.24 -15.27 -8.65
C LYS A 269 23.03 -14.42 -9.66
N ASN A 270 22.42 -14.05 -10.78
CA ASN A 270 23.06 -13.27 -11.84
C ASN A 270 22.58 -11.81 -11.84
N GLY A 271 21.97 -11.37 -10.75
CA GLY A 271 21.19 -10.16 -10.69
C GLY A 271 19.82 -10.29 -11.36
N CYS A 272 18.91 -9.45 -10.92
CA CYS A 272 17.54 -9.36 -11.42
C CYS A 272 17.03 -7.92 -11.27
N GLN A 273 15.83 -7.66 -11.76
CA GLN A 273 15.15 -6.38 -11.57
C GLN A 273 14.15 -6.50 -10.43
N ALA A 274 14.07 -5.45 -9.61
CA ALA A 274 13.09 -5.31 -8.55
C ALA A 274 12.32 -4.01 -8.73
N ILE A 275 11.04 -3.99 -8.36
CA ILE A 275 10.20 -2.80 -8.34
C ILE A 275 9.84 -2.50 -6.89
N VAL A 276 10.00 -1.25 -6.48
CA VAL A 276 9.56 -0.77 -5.17
C VAL A 276 8.12 -0.27 -5.28
N ASP A 277 7.19 -1.04 -4.73
CA ASP A 277 5.74 -0.88 -4.93
C ASP A 277 4.99 -0.73 -3.60
N THR A 278 4.56 0.50 -3.28
CA THR A 278 3.73 0.80 -2.10
C THR A 278 2.28 0.34 -2.25
N GLY A 279 1.85 -0.02 -3.47
CA GLY A 279 0.52 -0.56 -3.76
C GLY A 279 0.30 -1.99 -3.26
N THR A 280 1.36 -2.71 -2.86
CA THR A 280 1.28 -4.06 -2.30
C THR A 280 2.07 -4.21 -1.01
N SER A 281 1.52 -4.99 -0.06
CA SER A 281 2.24 -5.36 1.15
C SER A 281 3.09 -6.63 0.99
N MET A 282 3.19 -7.22 -0.21
CA MET A 282 3.87 -8.49 -0.43
C MET A 282 5.16 -8.35 -1.23
N ILE A 283 6.22 -9.02 -0.77
CA ILE A 283 7.37 -9.34 -1.61
C ILE A 283 6.96 -10.45 -2.59
N THR A 284 7.03 -10.14 -3.88
CA THR A 284 6.64 -11.03 -4.98
C THR A 284 7.84 -11.29 -5.88
N GLY A 285 7.90 -12.47 -6.48
CA GLY A 285 8.99 -12.84 -7.38
C GLY A 285 8.64 -14.05 -8.26
N PRO A 286 9.57 -14.51 -9.10
CA PRO A 286 9.37 -15.67 -9.96
C PRO A 286 8.93 -16.90 -9.18
N VAL A 287 7.92 -17.61 -9.68
CA VAL A 287 7.27 -18.74 -8.96
C VAL A 287 8.28 -19.79 -8.48
N GLN A 288 9.29 -20.10 -9.30
CA GLN A 288 10.32 -21.08 -8.97
C GLN A 288 11.20 -20.63 -7.81
N GLU A 289 11.64 -19.36 -7.81
CA GLU A 289 12.47 -18.79 -6.75
C GLU A 289 11.68 -18.61 -5.45
N VAL A 290 10.44 -18.13 -5.54
CA VAL A 290 9.55 -18.03 -4.37
C VAL A 290 9.32 -19.41 -3.77
N ARG A 291 9.03 -20.44 -4.57
CA ARG A 291 8.86 -21.80 -4.05
C ARG A 291 10.12 -22.34 -3.39
N ALA A 292 11.30 -22.06 -3.95
CA ALA A 292 12.58 -22.43 -3.36
C ALA A 292 12.81 -21.75 -2.01
N LEU A 293 12.56 -20.44 -1.90
CA LEU A 293 12.63 -19.68 -0.65
C LEU A 293 11.69 -20.28 0.40
N GLN A 294 10.42 -20.49 0.02
CA GLN A 294 9.39 -20.97 0.94
C GLN A 294 9.69 -22.39 1.45
N LYS A 295 10.26 -23.24 0.59
CA LYS A 295 10.77 -24.55 0.98
C LYS A 295 11.94 -24.43 1.96
N ALA A 296 12.88 -23.52 1.73
CA ALA A 296 14.05 -23.32 2.59
C ALA A 296 13.69 -22.86 4.01
N ILE A 297 12.65 -22.04 4.15
CA ILE A 297 12.15 -21.63 5.48
C ILE A 297 11.17 -22.65 6.10
N GLY A 298 10.81 -23.70 5.35
CA GLY A 298 9.87 -24.74 5.77
C GLY A 298 8.44 -24.22 5.94
N ALA A 299 8.01 -23.29 5.09
CA ALA A 299 6.63 -22.84 5.01
C ALA A 299 5.78 -23.81 4.17
N ILE A 300 4.51 -23.95 4.54
CA ILE A 300 3.56 -24.85 3.90
C ILE A 300 2.77 -24.05 2.86
N PRO A 301 2.71 -24.49 1.60
CA PRO A 301 1.93 -23.79 0.58
C PRO A 301 0.43 -23.85 0.89
N LEU A 302 -0.23 -22.74 0.67
CA LEU A 302 -1.69 -22.60 0.67
C LEU A 302 -2.20 -22.39 -0.76
N LEU A 303 -3.53 -22.27 -0.89
CA LEU A 303 -4.16 -21.89 -2.16
C LEU A 303 -3.75 -20.46 -2.56
N MET A 304 -3.86 -20.17 -3.87
CA MET A 304 -3.62 -18.82 -4.43
C MET A 304 -2.22 -18.22 -4.19
N GLY A 305 -1.19 -19.05 -3.99
CA GLY A 305 0.20 -18.60 -3.87
C GLY A 305 0.58 -18.05 -2.50
N GLU A 306 -0.27 -18.25 -1.48
CA GLU A 306 0.04 -17.96 -0.09
C GLU A 306 0.82 -19.10 0.56
N TYR A 307 1.49 -18.80 1.68
CA TYR A 307 2.24 -19.77 2.47
C TYR A 307 1.96 -19.56 3.95
N TRP A 308 2.03 -20.65 4.72
CA TRP A 308 1.74 -20.67 6.14
C TRP A 308 2.92 -21.22 6.94
N ILE A 309 3.10 -20.70 8.16
CA ILE A 309 4.07 -21.22 9.13
C ILE A 309 3.51 -21.15 10.55
N ASP A 310 4.02 -21.97 11.46
CA ASP A 310 3.72 -21.86 12.89
C ASP A 310 4.40 -20.60 13.46
N CYS A 311 3.66 -19.72 14.15
CA CYS A 311 4.22 -18.51 14.74
C CYS A 311 5.34 -18.80 15.75
N LYS A 312 5.35 -19.98 16.39
CA LYS A 312 6.43 -20.38 17.32
C LYS A 312 7.77 -20.56 16.62
N ARG A 313 7.76 -20.76 15.30
CA ARG A 313 8.98 -20.92 14.50
C ARG A 313 9.59 -19.59 14.08
N ILE A 314 8.89 -18.46 14.22
CA ILE A 314 9.39 -17.14 13.76
C ILE A 314 10.80 -16.83 14.29
N PRO A 315 11.10 -17.01 15.59
CA PRO A 315 12.43 -16.68 16.11
C PRO A 315 13.56 -17.55 15.53
N SER A 316 13.24 -18.72 14.97
CA SER A 316 14.23 -19.63 14.37
C SER A 316 14.27 -19.59 12.84
N LEU A 317 13.48 -18.72 12.20
CA LEU A 317 13.52 -18.60 10.75
C LEU A 317 14.82 -17.94 10.28
N PRO A 318 15.36 -18.37 9.13
CA PRO A 318 16.59 -17.78 8.61
C PRO A 318 16.37 -16.33 8.21
N VAL A 319 17.43 -15.54 8.28
CA VAL A 319 17.45 -14.19 7.71
C VAL A 319 17.37 -14.30 6.18
N VAL A 320 16.51 -13.48 5.58
CA VAL A 320 16.43 -13.27 4.12
C VAL A 320 17.06 -11.92 3.82
N SER A 321 18.12 -11.91 3.02
CA SER A 321 18.92 -10.72 2.74
C SER A 321 18.86 -10.36 1.26
N PHE A 322 18.57 -9.09 0.97
CA PHE A 322 18.52 -8.54 -0.39
C PHE A 322 19.76 -7.69 -0.63
N SER A 323 20.53 -7.98 -1.68
CA SER A 323 21.69 -7.18 -2.06
C SER A 323 21.29 -6.12 -3.07
N LEU A 324 21.39 -4.84 -2.69
CA LEU A 324 21.00 -3.70 -3.51
C LEU A 324 22.16 -2.70 -3.58
N GLY A 325 22.81 -2.59 -4.74
CA GLY A 325 23.92 -1.68 -4.95
C GLY A 325 25.08 -1.95 -3.99
N GLY A 326 25.41 -3.24 -3.80
CA GLY A 326 26.48 -3.69 -2.90
C GLY A 326 26.17 -3.60 -1.39
N LYS A 327 24.97 -3.17 -0.97
CA LYS A 327 24.55 -3.16 0.43
C LYS A 327 23.53 -4.26 0.72
N MET A 328 23.73 -4.98 1.82
CA MET A 328 22.83 -6.04 2.27
C MET A 328 21.70 -5.50 3.15
N PHE A 329 20.45 -5.76 2.75
CA PHE A 329 19.24 -5.42 3.49
C PHE A 329 18.64 -6.69 4.08
N ASN A 330 18.77 -6.85 5.39
CA ASN A 330 18.44 -8.10 6.10
C ASN A 330 17.02 -8.04 6.68
N LEU A 331 16.20 -9.05 6.36
CA LEU A 331 14.88 -9.26 6.96
C LEU A 331 14.90 -10.50 7.84
N THR A 332 14.57 -10.31 9.11
CA THR A 332 14.37 -11.40 10.08
C THR A 332 12.97 -12.01 9.93
N GLY A 333 12.73 -13.18 10.55
CA GLY A 333 11.41 -13.81 10.55
C GLY A 333 10.27 -12.88 10.98
N GLU A 334 10.50 -12.02 11.97
CA GLU A 334 9.52 -11.02 12.42
C GLU A 334 9.21 -9.94 11.37
N ASN A 335 10.08 -9.74 10.38
CA ASN A 335 9.88 -8.74 9.32
C ASN A 335 9.09 -9.29 8.13
N TYR A 336 9.27 -10.56 7.77
CA TYR A 336 8.67 -11.14 6.56
C TYR A 336 7.50 -12.11 6.83
N VAL A 337 7.19 -12.41 8.09
CA VAL A 337 6.01 -13.19 8.49
C VAL A 337 4.92 -12.25 9.01
N LEU A 338 3.73 -12.35 8.40
CA LEU A 338 2.55 -11.63 8.86
C LEU A 338 1.78 -12.47 9.90
N LYS A 339 1.73 -11.99 11.14
CA LYS A 339 0.86 -12.56 12.18
C LYS A 339 -0.60 -12.22 11.87
N VAL A 340 -1.41 -13.24 11.63
CA VAL A 340 -2.85 -13.11 11.37
C VAL A 340 -3.64 -13.76 12.49
N ARG A 341 -4.74 -13.13 12.89
CA ARG A 341 -5.72 -13.77 13.78
C ARG A 341 -6.68 -14.59 12.92
N PRO A 342 -6.93 -15.86 13.24
CA PRO A 342 -7.90 -16.66 12.52
C PRO A 342 -9.30 -16.11 12.76
N PRO A 343 -10.24 -16.32 11.81
CA PRO A 343 -11.64 -16.20 12.14
C PRO A 343 -12.03 -17.29 13.15
N LEU A 344 -12.94 -16.95 14.08
CA LEU A 344 -13.37 -17.78 15.22
C LEU A 344 -14.07 -19.09 14.84
N TYR A 345 -14.12 -19.48 13.57
CA TYR A 345 -14.73 -20.74 13.14
C TYR A 345 -13.78 -21.90 13.44
N ARG A 346 -13.94 -22.44 14.65
CA ARG A 346 -13.43 -23.75 15.07
C ARG A 346 -13.69 -24.77 13.98
N ILE A 347 -12.62 -25.22 13.34
CA ILE A 347 -12.60 -26.49 12.63
C ILE A 347 -12.71 -27.58 13.72
N TRP A 348 -13.95 -27.99 14.02
CA TRP A 348 -14.22 -29.24 14.73
C TRP A 348 -14.06 -30.39 13.71
N TRP A 349 -12.83 -30.82 13.45
CA TRP A 349 -12.59 -32.14 12.86
C TRP A 349 -12.23 -33.13 13.98
N GLY A 350 -13.21 -33.95 14.36
CA GLY A 350 -13.01 -35.39 14.57
C GLY A 350 -12.37 -35.88 15.86
N LEU A 351 -13.21 -36.14 16.88
CA LEU A 351 -13.01 -37.27 17.80
C LEU A 351 -14.31 -38.10 17.85
N TYR A 352 -14.71 -38.67 16.71
CA TYR A 352 -15.59 -39.84 16.73
C TYR A 352 -14.71 -41.06 17.03
N ARG A 353 -14.55 -41.36 18.31
CA ARG A 353 -14.09 -42.67 18.76
C ARG A 353 -15.25 -43.65 18.55
N GLY A 354 -15.18 -44.43 17.46
CA GLY A 354 -16.09 -45.56 17.25
C GLY A 354 -16.00 -46.51 18.44
N ARG A 355 -17.07 -46.58 19.24
CA ARG A 355 -17.22 -47.58 20.28
C ARG A 355 -17.71 -48.85 19.59
N LYS A 356 -16.85 -49.88 19.51
CA LYS A 356 -17.25 -51.25 19.15
C LYS A 356 -18.36 -51.68 20.12
N GLY A 357 -19.54 -51.95 19.59
CA GLY A 357 -20.57 -52.72 20.28
C GLY A 357 -20.30 -54.21 20.06
N THR A 358 -20.26 -54.96 21.15
CA THR A 358 -20.40 -56.42 21.16
C THR A 358 -21.42 -56.72 22.25
N LEU A 359 -22.53 -57.34 21.80
CA LEU A 359 -23.68 -57.92 22.50
C LEU A 359 -24.49 -57.01 23.44
#